data_AF-A0AAD6FZS1-F1
#
_entry.id   AF-A0AAD6FZS1-F1
#
_cell.length_a   1.000
_cell.length_b   1.000
_cell.length_c   1.000
_cell.angle_alpha   90.00
_cell.angle_beta   90.00
_cell.angle_gamma   90.00
#
_symmetry.space_group_name_H-M   'P 1'
#
loop_
_entity.id
_entity.type
_entity.pdbx_description
1 polymer ?
#
loop_
_entity_poly.entity_id
_entity_poly.type
_entity_poly.pdbx_seq_one_letter_code
_entity_poly.pdbx_strand_id
1 'polypeptide(L)'
;MLSRAVLPLARRNVLASTVRVSALSAQRPRWYAKGKDSAPYKLPESLQAKEPEPKKPKAAKKQTPTEQPEPETQAKPETEAPESPITPEAEQIPQKPLPDLTQGIPSTLAAELEARQRKGPLNITEDHTRTEDYTEDGSGRGGGDIPKSGYETSLDRRKARMANIMYAVMLAAGIAGMGYLGRNWETEEEERAHTETPSGWSPGLWWGRIKARTGDLTSYYKDPAFPKLLPDEDPNLRQPYTLVLSLEDLLVHSEWNREHGWRVAKRPGVDYFLRYLNQYYELVLFTTVPSMMADQVLRKLDPYRIIRWPLFREATRYKDGEYIKDLSYLNRDLSKVILIDTKEEHARLQPENSIILDKWTGDAKDKTLVALIPFLEYLAGMGVEDVRTVLKSFEGTNIPVEFSKREKAMRERFEKQLAEEQKKKPSIGMGSLASALGLKSTRTLDGEQSPAEGLAQGKMLWDQIRERGQKNYEMIDREIRENGEKWLAEMAAEEEKARQEQMNSMKGSFTGMFGMGSNKE
;
A
#
# COMPACT_ATOMS: atom_id res chain seq x y z
N MET A 1 -15.89 -13.99 -12.19
CA MET A 1 -14.98 -12.89 -11.83
C MET A 1 -15.39 -12.40 -10.46
N LEU A 2 -14.53 -12.53 -9.43
CA LEU A 2 -14.80 -11.93 -8.13
C LEU A 2 -14.64 -10.41 -8.29
N SER A 3 -15.64 -9.62 -7.92
CA SER A 3 -15.49 -8.17 -7.96
C SER A 3 -14.38 -7.75 -7.00
N ARG A 4 -13.49 -6.88 -7.48
CA ARG A 4 -12.43 -6.31 -6.64
C ARG A 4 -13.10 -5.61 -5.45
N ALA A 5 -12.69 -5.96 -4.24
CA ALA A 5 -13.32 -5.46 -3.02
C ALA A 5 -13.34 -3.92 -3.05
N VAL A 6 -14.52 -3.33 -2.89
CA VAL A 6 -14.68 -1.89 -2.83
C VAL A 6 -14.01 -1.39 -1.56
N LEU A 7 -12.80 -0.84 -1.68
CA LEU A 7 -12.25 0.02 -0.62
C LEU A 7 -13.27 1.14 -0.35
N PRO A 8 -13.51 1.52 0.91
CA PRO A 8 -14.48 2.55 1.23
C PRO A 8 -14.06 3.87 0.57
N LEU A 9 -14.78 4.23 -0.49
CA LEU A 9 -14.55 5.42 -1.30
C LEU A 9 -14.65 6.67 -0.42
N ALA A 10 -13.62 7.52 -0.51
CA ALA A 10 -13.56 8.88 0.04
C ALA A 10 -14.09 9.03 1.48
N ARG A 11 -13.21 8.93 2.48
CA ARG A 11 -13.53 9.45 3.82
C ARG A 11 -13.78 10.96 3.70
N ARG A 12 -15.00 11.40 3.99
CA ARG A 12 -15.34 12.82 4.04
C ARG A 12 -14.57 13.47 5.19
N ASN A 13 -13.71 14.43 4.87
CA ASN A 13 -12.97 15.19 5.88
C ASN A 13 -13.95 16.02 6.72
N VAL A 14 -13.82 15.93 8.05
CA VAL A 14 -14.57 16.76 9.01
C VAL A 14 -13.98 18.17 9.04
N LEU A 15 -12.65 18.25 9.08
CA LEU A 15 -11.92 19.49 8.92
C LEU A 15 -11.88 19.84 7.44
N ALA A 16 -12.75 20.77 7.01
CA ALA A 16 -12.59 21.41 5.73
C ALA A 16 -11.18 22.05 5.70
N SER A 17 -10.31 21.58 4.79
CA SER A 17 -9.10 22.34 4.47
C SER A 17 -9.56 23.73 4.10
N THR A 18 -9.11 24.75 4.86
CA THR A 18 -9.58 26.13 4.71
C THR A 18 -9.62 26.47 3.24
N VAL A 19 -10.81 26.83 2.74
CA VAL A 19 -11.00 27.14 1.32
C VAL A 19 -9.93 28.14 0.97
N ARG A 20 -8.98 27.73 0.13
CA ARG A 20 -8.02 28.68 -0.42
C ARG A 20 -8.88 29.62 -1.24
N VAL A 21 -9.16 30.79 -0.68
CA VAL A 21 -9.38 31.98 -1.48
C VAL A 21 -8.14 32.03 -2.34
N SER A 22 -8.30 31.55 -3.57
CA SER A 22 -7.22 31.47 -4.54
C SER A 22 -6.59 32.85 -4.52
N ALA A 23 -5.28 32.92 -4.28
CA ALA A 23 -4.55 34.16 -4.51
C ALA A 23 -4.95 34.60 -5.92
N LEU A 24 -5.74 35.69 -5.99
CA LEU A 24 -6.41 36.15 -7.20
C LEU A 24 -5.40 36.05 -8.33
N SER A 25 -5.78 35.35 -9.41
CA SER A 25 -4.91 35.06 -10.55
C SER A 25 -3.95 36.21 -10.74
N ALA A 26 -2.68 36.02 -10.37
CA ALA A 26 -1.77 37.12 -10.25
C ALA A 26 -1.46 37.62 -11.65
N GLN A 27 -2.32 38.53 -12.14
CA GLN A 27 -2.06 39.43 -13.24
C GLN A 27 -0.83 40.21 -12.78
N ARG A 28 0.33 39.65 -13.10
CA ARG A 28 1.64 40.18 -12.72
C ARG A 28 1.61 41.66 -13.10
N PRO A 29 1.64 42.61 -12.15
CA PRO A 29 1.75 44.01 -12.52
C PRO A 29 3.11 44.14 -13.22
N ARG A 30 3.07 44.21 -14.55
CA ARG A 30 4.25 44.36 -15.42
C ARG A 30 4.83 45.76 -15.23
N TRP A 31 5.55 45.94 -14.13
CA TRP A 31 6.34 47.12 -13.83
C TRP A 31 7.77 46.67 -13.52
N TYR A 32 8.72 47.32 -14.21
CA TYR A 32 10.13 46.90 -14.38
C TYR A 32 10.39 45.63 -15.19
N ALA A 33 10.41 45.79 -16.52
CA ALA A 33 11.55 45.39 -17.37
C ALA A 33 11.26 45.71 -18.85
N LYS A 34 11.62 46.91 -19.31
CA LYS A 34 11.73 47.22 -20.74
C LYS A 34 13.21 47.40 -21.07
N GLY A 35 13.80 46.43 -21.77
CA GLY A 35 15.13 46.53 -22.36
C GLY A 35 16.31 46.10 -21.49
N LYS A 36 16.55 44.78 -21.39
CA LYS A 36 17.85 44.12 -21.63
C LYS A 36 17.70 42.61 -21.49
N ASP A 37 18.37 41.86 -22.36
CA ASP A 37 18.19 40.42 -22.48
C ASP A 37 18.66 39.66 -21.24
N SER A 38 17.76 38.90 -20.61
CA SER A 38 18.08 38.07 -19.46
C SER A 38 18.77 36.78 -19.91
N ALA A 39 20.10 36.74 -19.84
CA ALA A 39 20.85 35.50 -19.96
C ALA A 39 20.40 34.49 -18.87
N PRO A 40 20.30 33.18 -19.18
CA PRO A 40 19.90 32.19 -18.19
C PRO A 40 20.94 32.08 -17.06
N TYR A 41 20.45 31.86 -15.84
CA TYR A 41 21.28 31.67 -14.65
C TYR A 41 22.19 30.45 -14.83
N LYS A 42 23.51 30.68 -14.91
CA LYS A 42 24.52 29.61 -14.92
C LYS A 42 24.92 29.28 -13.48
N LEU A 43 24.87 28.00 -13.13
CA LEU A 43 25.44 27.51 -11.87
C LEU A 43 26.95 27.82 -11.80
N PRO A 44 27.48 28.20 -10.61
CA PRO A 44 28.91 28.46 -10.45
C PRO A 44 29.73 27.19 -10.69
N GLU A 45 30.89 27.37 -11.31
CA GLU A 45 31.77 26.32 -11.84
C GLU A 45 32.29 25.34 -10.76
N SER A 46 32.24 25.72 -9.48
CA SER A 46 32.56 24.88 -8.33
C SER A 46 31.53 23.80 -8.00
N LEU A 47 30.34 23.82 -8.64
CA LEU A 47 29.26 22.84 -8.46
C LEU A 47 29.04 21.96 -9.70
N GLN A 48 29.87 22.09 -10.73
CA GLN A 48 29.88 21.15 -11.85
C GLN A 48 30.70 19.92 -11.46
N ALA A 49 30.04 18.77 -11.35
CA ALA A 49 30.72 17.51 -11.05
C ALA A 49 31.71 17.17 -12.18
N LYS A 50 32.97 16.93 -11.83
CA LYS A 50 33.94 16.36 -12.79
C LYS A 50 33.47 14.96 -13.20
N GLU A 51 33.27 14.76 -14.49
CA GLU A 51 33.09 13.42 -15.06
C GLU A 51 34.33 12.57 -14.73
N PRO A 52 34.16 11.34 -14.20
CA PRO A 52 35.28 10.43 -13.99
C PRO A 52 35.69 9.78 -15.31
N GLU A 53 36.96 9.95 -15.70
CA GLU A 53 37.51 9.28 -16.89
C GLU A 53 37.41 7.74 -16.81
N PRO A 54 37.17 7.05 -17.94
CA PRO A 54 36.89 5.62 -17.96
C PRO A 54 38.13 4.76 -17.71
N LYS A 55 38.18 4.11 -16.53
CA LYS A 55 39.20 3.08 -16.24
C LYS A 55 38.84 1.76 -16.93
N LYS A 56 39.72 1.31 -17.83
CA LYS A 56 39.65 0.00 -18.53
C LYS A 56 39.71 -1.18 -17.54
N PRO A 57 39.04 -2.31 -17.83
CA PRO A 57 38.95 -3.44 -16.91
C PRO A 57 40.27 -4.22 -16.80
N LYS A 58 40.57 -4.73 -15.60
CA LYS A 58 41.54 -5.80 -15.38
C LYS A 58 40.83 -7.09 -15.01
N ALA A 59 41.30 -8.20 -15.58
CA ALA A 59 40.62 -9.48 -15.53
C ALA A 59 40.92 -10.31 -14.28
N ALA A 60 39.89 -11.04 -13.85
CA ALA A 60 39.90 -12.39 -13.27
C ALA A 60 41.00 -12.84 -12.29
N LYS A 61 40.55 -13.38 -11.15
CA LYS A 61 40.96 -14.73 -10.72
C LYS A 61 39.85 -15.42 -9.92
N LYS A 62 39.52 -16.65 -10.32
CA LYS A 62 38.67 -17.60 -9.57
C LYS A 62 39.46 -18.15 -8.37
N GLN A 63 38.79 -18.44 -7.25
CA GLN A 63 39.16 -19.54 -6.35
C GLN A 63 38.02 -19.94 -5.40
N THR A 64 37.66 -21.22 -5.50
CA THR A 64 36.91 -22.13 -4.59
C THR A 64 37.52 -23.53 -4.86
N PRO A 65 37.30 -24.63 -4.10
CA PRO A 65 36.31 -24.88 -3.02
C PRO A 65 36.88 -24.45 -1.64
N THR A 66 36.56 -24.96 -0.43
CA THR A 66 35.84 -26.15 0.12
C THR A 66 35.36 -25.77 1.55
N GLU A 67 34.53 -26.48 2.35
CA GLU A 67 33.85 -27.78 2.30
C GLU A 67 32.57 -27.74 3.21
N GLN A 68 32.04 -28.88 3.68
CA GLN A 68 31.15 -29.00 4.85
C GLN A 68 31.86 -29.78 5.98
N PRO A 69 31.28 -29.88 7.20
CA PRO A 69 30.48 -31.09 7.47
C PRO A 69 29.23 -30.88 8.38
N GLU A 70 28.30 -31.84 8.30
CA GLU A 70 27.27 -32.10 9.33
C GLU A 70 27.90 -32.90 10.51
N PRO A 71 27.14 -33.19 11.59
CA PRO A 71 26.46 -34.51 11.60
C PRO A 71 25.08 -34.59 12.29
N GLU A 72 24.26 -35.49 11.76
CA GLU A 72 23.37 -36.50 12.39
C GLU A 72 22.96 -36.33 13.89
N THR A 73 21.66 -36.22 14.21
CA THR A 73 20.66 -37.30 14.40
C THR A 73 20.74 -38.07 15.72
N GLN A 74 19.69 -37.96 16.56
CA GLN A 74 19.19 -39.04 17.44
C GLN A 74 17.78 -38.73 17.96
N ALA A 75 17.01 -39.76 18.34
CA ALA A 75 15.59 -39.63 18.71
C ALA A 75 15.14 -40.61 19.81
N LYS A 76 14.23 -40.14 20.69
CA LYS A 76 13.32 -40.90 21.60
C LYS A 76 13.97 -41.70 22.76
N PRO A 77 13.19 -42.18 23.77
CA PRO A 77 11.76 -41.96 24.11
C PRO A 77 11.53 -41.52 25.59
N GLU A 78 10.29 -41.77 26.11
CA GLU A 78 9.79 -41.74 27.50
C GLU A 78 9.24 -40.37 27.97
N THR A 79 7.94 -40.19 28.23
CA THR A 79 6.95 -40.88 29.10
C THR A 79 7.02 -40.40 30.55
N GLU A 80 6.10 -39.50 30.95
CA GLU A 80 5.34 -39.61 32.20
C GLU A 80 4.22 -38.53 32.27
N ALA A 81 3.09 -38.88 32.88
CA ALA A 81 2.08 -37.92 33.33
C ALA A 81 2.43 -37.45 34.76
N PRO A 82 1.80 -36.38 35.27
CA PRO A 82 0.79 -36.68 36.29
C PRO A 82 -0.44 -35.77 36.31
N GLU A 83 -1.32 -36.16 37.23
CA GLU A 83 -2.71 -35.80 37.46
C GLU A 83 -2.98 -34.32 37.83
N SER A 84 -4.22 -33.91 37.54
CA SER A 84 -4.92 -32.74 38.11
C SER A 84 -5.27 -32.93 39.60
N PRO A 85 -5.62 -31.88 40.35
CA PRO A 85 -7.07 -31.64 40.55
C PRO A 85 -7.51 -30.16 40.80
N ILE A 86 -8.84 -29.98 40.92
CA ILE A 86 -9.61 -28.87 41.55
C ILE A 86 -10.11 -27.71 40.65
N THR A 87 -11.40 -27.77 40.32
CA THR A 87 -12.36 -26.69 39.97
C THR A 87 -12.88 -25.97 41.25
N PRO A 88 -13.53 -24.78 41.22
CA PRO A 88 -14.65 -24.36 40.35
C PRO A 88 -14.49 -22.91 39.81
N GLU A 89 -15.44 -22.16 39.24
CA GLU A 89 -16.90 -22.27 39.02
C GLU A 89 -17.27 -21.34 37.84
N ALA A 90 -18.27 -21.68 37.00
CA ALA A 90 -18.78 -20.75 35.97
C ALA A 90 -20.25 -21.05 35.60
N GLU A 91 -21.02 -19.98 35.39
CA GLU A 91 -22.49 -19.99 35.39
C GLU A 91 -23.14 -20.50 34.09
N GLN A 92 -24.41 -20.87 34.21
CA GLN A 92 -25.21 -21.53 33.17
C GLN A 92 -25.90 -20.54 32.22
N ILE A 93 -25.88 -20.82 30.92
CA ILE A 93 -26.79 -20.24 29.92
C ILE A 93 -27.39 -21.41 29.11
N PRO A 94 -28.72 -21.50 28.92
CA PRO A 94 -29.37 -22.74 28.50
C PRO A 94 -29.20 -23.05 27.01
N GLN A 95 -28.68 -24.24 26.70
CA GLN A 95 -28.68 -24.80 25.35
C GLN A 95 -29.91 -25.69 25.15
N LYS A 96 -30.55 -25.56 23.97
CA LYS A 96 -31.64 -26.46 23.54
C LYS A 96 -31.09 -27.86 23.28
N PRO A 97 -31.85 -28.94 23.51
CA PRO A 97 -31.39 -30.29 23.22
C PRO A 97 -31.13 -30.47 21.71
N LEU A 98 -30.03 -31.14 21.38
CA LEU A 98 -29.69 -31.53 20.01
C LEU A 98 -30.62 -32.66 19.53
N PRO A 99 -30.90 -32.73 18.20
CA PRO A 99 -31.72 -33.81 17.64
C PRO A 99 -30.99 -35.15 17.70
N ASP A 100 -31.75 -36.22 17.91
CA ASP A 100 -31.25 -37.59 18.01
C ASP A 100 -30.80 -38.12 16.64
N LEU A 101 -29.53 -38.54 16.55
CA LEU A 101 -28.88 -39.05 15.34
C LEU A 101 -28.86 -40.59 15.27
N THR A 102 -29.55 -41.30 16.17
CA THR A 102 -29.59 -42.77 16.18
C THR A 102 -30.32 -43.41 14.99
N GLN A 103 -31.13 -42.65 14.24
CA GLN A 103 -31.71 -43.11 12.98
C GLN A 103 -30.77 -42.86 11.80
N GLY A 104 -29.82 -43.77 11.63
CA GLY A 104 -28.93 -43.79 10.46
C GLY A 104 -29.70 -43.92 9.14
N ILE A 105 -29.16 -43.29 8.09
CA ILE A 105 -29.74 -43.30 6.75
C ILE A 105 -29.82 -44.76 6.24
N PRO A 106 -30.97 -45.25 5.76
CA PRO A 106 -31.08 -46.63 5.28
C PRO A 106 -30.17 -46.87 4.07
N SER A 107 -29.35 -47.92 4.15
CA SER A 107 -28.27 -48.19 3.20
C SER A 107 -28.80 -48.61 1.82
N THR A 108 -28.66 -47.74 0.83
CA THR A 108 -28.93 -48.04 -0.59
C THR A 108 -28.07 -49.18 -1.14
N LEU A 109 -26.90 -49.42 -0.55
CA LEU A 109 -26.01 -50.55 -0.86
C LEU A 109 -26.66 -51.93 -0.72
N ALA A 110 -27.55 -52.13 0.25
CA ALA A 110 -28.22 -53.42 0.44
C ALA A 110 -29.19 -53.73 -0.71
N ALA A 111 -29.96 -52.73 -1.15
CA ALA A 111 -30.85 -52.84 -2.29
C ALA A 111 -30.08 -53.01 -3.61
N GLU A 112 -28.92 -52.35 -3.75
CA GLU A 112 -28.06 -52.50 -4.93
C GLU A 112 -27.41 -53.91 -5.00
N LEU A 113 -27.09 -54.50 -3.86
CA LEU A 113 -26.51 -55.85 -3.76
C LEU A 113 -27.56 -56.95 -4.04
N GLU A 114 -28.78 -56.83 -3.52
CA GLU A 114 -29.90 -57.70 -3.91
C GLU A 114 -30.25 -57.58 -5.41
N ALA A 115 -30.27 -56.35 -5.94
CA ALA A 115 -30.52 -56.12 -7.37
C ALA A 115 -29.44 -56.76 -8.27
N ARG A 116 -28.23 -56.93 -7.75
CA ARG A 116 -27.12 -57.63 -8.42
C ARG A 116 -27.26 -59.15 -8.38
N GLN A 117 -27.82 -59.71 -7.31
CA GLN A 117 -28.09 -61.15 -7.18
C GLN A 117 -29.27 -61.64 -8.05
N ARG A 118 -30.20 -60.77 -8.44
CA ARG A 118 -31.39 -61.15 -9.24
C ARG A 118 -31.14 -61.30 -10.75
N LYS A 119 -29.90 -61.24 -11.23
CA LYS A 119 -29.56 -61.54 -12.64
C LYS A 119 -29.00 -62.95 -12.77
N GLY A 120 -29.70 -63.79 -13.55
CA GLY A 120 -29.40 -65.19 -13.78
C GLY A 120 -28.05 -65.45 -14.49
N PRO A 121 -27.66 -66.73 -14.61
CA PRO A 121 -26.26 -67.12 -14.70
C PRO A 121 -25.64 -66.86 -16.08
N LEU A 122 -24.44 -66.29 -16.05
CA LEU A 122 -23.47 -66.39 -17.14
C LEU A 122 -22.36 -67.34 -16.70
N ASN A 123 -22.10 -68.36 -17.51
CA ASN A 123 -21.15 -69.44 -17.25
C ASN A 123 -19.76 -68.92 -16.84
N ILE A 124 -19.38 -69.16 -15.58
CA ILE A 124 -17.99 -69.26 -15.14
C ILE A 124 -17.87 -70.55 -14.33
N THR A 125 -17.17 -71.53 -14.89
CA THR A 125 -16.72 -72.72 -14.19
C THR A 125 -15.46 -72.39 -13.39
N GLU A 126 -15.64 -71.90 -12.16
CA GLU A 126 -14.58 -71.89 -11.15
C GLU A 126 -15.15 -72.48 -9.85
N ASP A 127 -14.55 -73.58 -9.41
CA ASP A 127 -14.99 -74.34 -8.24
C ASP A 127 -14.54 -73.62 -6.96
N HIS A 128 -15.47 -73.19 -6.11
CA HIS A 128 -15.17 -72.40 -4.90
C HIS A 128 -14.77 -73.26 -3.68
N THR A 129 -14.29 -74.49 -3.90
CA THR A 129 -14.03 -75.49 -2.86
C THR A 129 -12.54 -75.76 -2.60
N ARG A 130 -11.62 -75.06 -3.29
CA ARG A 130 -10.17 -75.15 -3.04
C ARG A 130 -9.65 -74.00 -2.18
N THR A 131 -10.05 -73.98 -0.92
CA THR A 131 -9.27 -73.34 0.14
C THR A 131 -8.09 -74.24 0.49
N GLU A 132 -6.93 -73.99 -0.12
CA GLU A 132 -5.66 -74.55 0.33
C GLU A 132 -4.83 -73.46 0.99
N ASP A 133 -4.43 -73.74 2.24
CA ASP A 133 -3.50 -72.92 2.99
C ASP A 133 -2.16 -72.78 2.27
N TYR A 134 -1.62 -71.55 2.25
CA TYR A 134 -0.19 -71.33 2.03
C TYR A 134 0.43 -70.84 3.33
N THR A 135 0.74 -71.80 4.20
CA THR A 135 1.78 -71.65 5.22
C THR A 135 3.15 -71.58 4.57
N GLU A 136 4.05 -70.82 5.20
CA GLU A 136 5.46 -70.72 4.84
C GLU A 136 6.23 -72.03 5.16
N ASP A 137 7.45 -72.15 4.63
CA ASP A 137 8.44 -73.25 4.80
C ASP A 137 8.16 -74.62 4.15
N GLY A 138 9.05 -75.03 3.21
CA GLY A 138 9.11 -76.39 2.69
C GLY A 138 9.83 -76.56 1.35
N SER A 139 11.10 -76.96 1.37
CA SER A 139 11.92 -77.27 0.18
C SER A 139 11.34 -78.39 -0.70
N GLY A 140 11.16 -78.20 -2.03
CA GLY A 140 10.53 -79.26 -2.83
C GLY A 140 10.40 -79.15 -4.37
N ARG A 141 11.47 -78.82 -5.10
CA ARG A 141 11.74 -79.37 -6.47
C ARG A 141 10.65 -79.29 -7.57
N GLY A 142 10.73 -78.23 -8.39
CA GLY A 142 10.58 -78.33 -9.87
C GLY A 142 9.24 -77.92 -10.49
N GLY A 143 9.15 -76.69 -11.02
CA GLY A 143 7.91 -76.22 -11.66
C GLY A 143 7.93 -74.84 -12.34
N GLY A 144 9.04 -74.42 -12.97
CA GLY A 144 9.04 -73.30 -13.93
C GLY A 144 8.79 -71.88 -13.37
N ASP A 145 9.85 -71.19 -12.98
CA ASP A 145 9.81 -69.77 -12.63
C ASP A 145 9.43 -68.89 -13.83
N ILE A 146 8.18 -68.44 -13.90
CA ILE A 146 7.77 -67.35 -14.79
C ILE A 146 8.20 -66.03 -14.12
N PRO A 147 9.03 -65.17 -14.75
CA PRO A 147 9.48 -63.94 -14.13
C PRO A 147 8.29 -63.00 -13.86
N LYS A 148 8.21 -62.47 -12.63
CA LYS A 148 7.15 -61.55 -12.14
C LYS A 148 7.09 -60.19 -12.88
N SER A 149 7.81 -60.03 -13.99
CA SER A 149 8.00 -58.77 -14.74
C SER A 149 7.22 -58.72 -16.07
N GLY A 150 6.16 -59.52 -16.25
CA GLY A 150 5.49 -59.65 -17.56
C GLY A 150 3.96 -59.83 -17.59
N TYR A 151 3.28 -60.01 -16.46
CA TYR A 151 1.82 -60.21 -16.46
C TYR A 151 1.05 -58.87 -16.38
N GLU A 152 0.94 -58.19 -17.51
CA GLU A 152 -0.02 -57.10 -17.66
C GLU A 152 -1.43 -57.67 -17.82
N THR A 153 -2.34 -57.34 -16.90
CA THR A 153 -3.74 -57.75 -17.08
C THR A 153 -4.38 -57.04 -18.27
N SER A 154 -5.39 -57.66 -18.88
CA SER A 154 -6.18 -57.04 -19.95
C SER A 154 -6.85 -55.74 -19.50
N LEU A 155 -7.18 -55.62 -18.21
CA LEU A 155 -7.69 -54.40 -17.59
C LEU A 155 -6.62 -53.31 -17.52
N ASP A 156 -5.38 -53.65 -17.13
CA ASP A 156 -4.29 -52.66 -17.04
C ASP A 156 -3.84 -52.17 -18.41
N ARG A 157 -3.83 -53.05 -19.43
CA ARG A 157 -3.67 -52.63 -20.84
C ARG A 157 -4.76 -51.68 -21.31
N ARG A 158 -6.02 -51.90 -20.88
CA ARG A 158 -7.14 -50.99 -21.18
C ARG A 158 -7.00 -49.66 -20.44
N LYS A 159 -6.59 -49.67 -19.17
CA LYS A 159 -6.29 -48.46 -18.37
C LYS A 159 -5.14 -47.66 -18.98
N ALA A 160 -4.04 -48.31 -19.34
CA ALA A 160 -2.88 -47.68 -19.98
C ALA A 160 -3.25 -47.07 -21.35
N ARG A 161 -4.02 -47.78 -22.17
CA ARG A 161 -4.55 -47.21 -23.42
C ARG A 161 -5.45 -45.99 -23.18
N MET A 162 -6.33 -46.05 -22.19
CA MET A 162 -7.19 -44.92 -21.82
C MET A 162 -6.37 -43.75 -21.28
N ALA A 163 -5.36 -44.00 -20.43
CA ALA A 163 -4.44 -42.99 -19.93
C ALA A 163 -3.67 -42.31 -21.08
N ASN A 164 -3.13 -43.08 -22.03
CA ASN A 164 -2.44 -42.54 -23.20
C ASN A 164 -3.36 -41.69 -24.08
N ILE A 165 -4.62 -42.10 -24.26
CA ILE A 165 -5.64 -41.27 -24.95
C ILE A 165 -5.92 -39.99 -24.15
N MET A 166 -6.09 -40.07 -22.83
CA MET A 166 -6.30 -38.91 -21.97
C MET A 166 -5.11 -37.94 -22.00
N TYR A 167 -3.86 -38.44 -21.98
CA TYR A 167 -2.67 -37.62 -22.14
C TYR A 167 -2.60 -36.96 -23.53
N ALA A 168 -2.94 -37.69 -24.59
CA ALA A 168 -2.99 -37.13 -25.96
C ALA A 168 -4.08 -36.03 -26.09
N VAL A 169 -5.25 -36.24 -25.49
CA VAL A 169 -6.34 -35.23 -25.46
C VAL A 169 -5.93 -34.01 -24.63
N MET A 170 -5.32 -34.20 -23.45
CA MET A 170 -4.80 -33.11 -22.63
C MET A 170 -3.71 -32.31 -23.33
N LEU A 171 -2.80 -32.97 -24.05
CA LEU A 171 -1.75 -32.33 -24.84
C LEU A 171 -2.34 -31.54 -26.02
N ALA A 172 -3.29 -32.13 -26.75
CA ALA A 172 -4.00 -31.44 -27.84
C ALA A 172 -4.78 -30.22 -27.34
N ALA A 173 -5.47 -30.34 -26.20
CA ALA A 173 -6.16 -29.22 -25.55
C ALA A 173 -5.18 -28.13 -25.07
N GLY A 174 -4.01 -28.51 -24.54
CA GLY A 174 -2.95 -27.59 -24.17
C GLY A 174 -2.39 -26.81 -25.37
N ILE A 175 -2.12 -27.47 -26.49
CA ILE A 175 -1.68 -26.82 -27.75
C ILE A 175 -2.78 -25.89 -28.29
N ALA A 176 -4.04 -26.34 -28.31
CA ALA A 176 -5.16 -25.52 -28.75
C ALA A 176 -5.36 -24.27 -27.86
N GLY A 177 -5.26 -24.43 -26.54
CA GLY A 177 -5.31 -23.33 -25.58
C GLY A 177 -4.15 -22.35 -25.74
N MET A 178 -2.94 -22.85 -26.02
CA MET A 178 -1.77 -22.00 -26.30
C MET A 178 -1.92 -21.24 -27.63
N GLY A 179 -2.48 -21.89 -28.66
CA GLY A 179 -2.89 -21.25 -29.91
C GLY A 179 -3.89 -20.13 -29.69
N TYR A 180 -4.93 -20.38 -28.88
CA TYR A 180 -5.92 -19.39 -28.50
C TYR A 180 -5.32 -18.21 -27.72
N LEU A 181 -4.41 -18.46 -26.76
CA LEU A 181 -3.71 -17.40 -26.00
C LEU A 181 -2.81 -16.51 -26.87
N GLY A 182 -2.42 -16.93 -28.07
CA GLY A 182 -1.64 -16.12 -29.01
C GLY A 182 -2.48 -15.24 -29.97
N ARG A 183 -3.82 -15.28 -29.89
CA ARG A 183 -4.72 -14.43 -30.68
C ARG A 183 -4.39 -12.94 -30.53
N ASN A 184 -4.82 -12.11 -31.47
CA ASN A 184 -4.70 -10.65 -31.34
C ASN A 184 -5.55 -10.11 -30.15
N TRP A 185 -5.34 -8.85 -29.78
CA TRP A 185 -6.18 -8.18 -28.79
C TRP A 185 -7.59 -7.94 -29.37
N GLU A 186 -8.62 -7.97 -28.52
CA GLU A 186 -10.02 -7.83 -28.98
C GLU A 186 -10.55 -6.39 -28.81
N THR A 187 -9.91 -5.59 -27.95
CA THR A 187 -10.30 -4.20 -27.68
C THR A 187 -9.11 -3.26 -27.85
N GLU A 188 -9.38 -2.03 -28.29
CA GLU A 188 -8.34 -0.98 -28.37
C GLU A 188 -7.74 -0.65 -26.99
N GLU A 189 -8.49 -0.87 -25.91
CA GLU A 189 -8.02 -0.63 -24.54
C GLU A 189 -6.94 -1.65 -24.12
N GLU A 190 -7.11 -2.93 -24.46
CA GLU A 190 -6.09 -3.97 -24.25
C GLU A 190 -4.82 -3.68 -25.08
N GLU A 191 -4.98 -3.24 -26.33
CA GLU A 191 -3.84 -2.91 -27.20
C GLU A 191 -3.07 -1.66 -26.73
N ARG A 192 -3.77 -0.69 -26.12
CA ARG A 192 -3.14 0.46 -25.45
C ARG A 192 -2.49 0.11 -24.11
N ALA A 193 -2.97 -0.93 -23.41
CA ALA A 193 -2.34 -1.42 -22.18
C ALA A 193 -1.04 -2.20 -22.47
N HIS A 194 -0.99 -2.92 -23.60
CA HIS A 194 0.11 -3.80 -23.98
C HIS A 194 0.89 -3.28 -25.21
N THR A 195 1.33 -2.01 -25.17
CA THR A 195 2.06 -1.32 -26.26
C THR A 195 3.29 -2.05 -26.77
N GLU A 196 3.97 -2.82 -25.92
CA GLU A 196 5.15 -3.63 -26.26
C GLU A 196 4.82 -4.88 -27.11
N THR A 197 3.54 -5.27 -27.20
CA THR A 197 3.09 -6.47 -27.94
C THR A 197 1.85 -6.19 -28.80
N PRO A 198 1.97 -5.37 -29.87
CA PRO A 198 0.83 -5.05 -30.75
C PRO A 198 0.24 -6.28 -31.46
N SER A 199 -0.98 -6.12 -31.99
CA SER A 199 -1.62 -7.12 -32.86
C SER A 199 -0.81 -7.37 -34.12
N GLY A 200 -0.62 -8.64 -34.48
CA GLY A 200 0.27 -9.01 -35.58
C GLY A 200 0.68 -10.47 -35.57
N TRP A 201 1.03 -10.99 -36.74
CA TRP A 201 1.23 -12.42 -36.98
C TRP A 201 2.70 -12.89 -36.87
N SER A 202 3.61 -12.06 -36.35
CA SER A 202 5.00 -12.49 -36.17
C SER A 202 5.12 -13.48 -34.99
N PRO A 203 5.96 -14.54 -35.09
CA PRO A 203 6.11 -15.51 -34.00
C PRO A 203 6.53 -14.90 -32.66
N GLY A 204 7.36 -13.84 -32.70
CA GLY A 204 7.78 -13.09 -31.51
C GLY A 204 6.64 -12.34 -30.84
N LEU A 205 5.76 -11.67 -31.61
CA LEU A 205 4.58 -10.99 -31.06
C LEU A 205 3.52 -11.99 -30.57
N TRP A 206 3.33 -13.10 -31.28
CA TRP A 206 2.44 -14.19 -30.87
C TRP A 206 2.87 -14.78 -29.51
N TRP A 207 4.16 -15.09 -29.34
CA TRP A 207 4.71 -15.51 -28.06
C TRP A 207 4.63 -14.42 -26.99
N GLY A 208 4.88 -13.16 -27.37
CA GLY A 208 4.71 -11.99 -26.51
C GLY A 208 3.31 -11.90 -25.91
N ARG A 209 2.27 -12.05 -26.73
CA ARG A 209 0.86 -12.04 -26.27
C ARG A 209 0.51 -13.23 -25.38
N ILE A 210 1.03 -14.43 -25.66
CA ILE A 210 0.86 -15.59 -24.75
C ILE A 210 1.48 -15.28 -23.38
N LYS A 211 2.70 -14.74 -23.37
CA LYS A 211 3.41 -14.34 -22.14
C LYS A 211 2.68 -13.22 -21.40
N ALA A 212 2.14 -12.23 -22.12
CA ALA A 212 1.35 -11.14 -21.55
C ALA A 212 0.09 -11.68 -20.87
N ARG A 213 -0.76 -12.46 -21.58
CA ARG A 213 -1.98 -13.05 -21.00
C ARG A 213 -1.72 -14.02 -19.84
N THR A 214 -0.63 -14.79 -19.89
CA THR A 214 -0.22 -15.65 -18.76
C THR A 214 0.27 -14.80 -17.59
N GLY A 215 0.94 -13.67 -17.87
CA GLY A 215 1.32 -12.65 -16.90
C GLY A 215 0.10 -12.02 -16.23
N ASP A 216 -0.89 -11.58 -17.01
CA ASP A 216 -2.15 -10.98 -16.56
C ASP A 216 -2.96 -11.92 -15.65
N LEU A 217 -2.92 -13.24 -15.90
CA LEU A 217 -3.51 -14.23 -15.00
C LEU A 217 -2.85 -14.24 -13.61
N THR A 218 -1.57 -13.83 -13.52
CA THR A 218 -0.81 -13.72 -12.27
C THR A 218 -0.70 -12.29 -11.73
N SER A 219 -1.09 -11.26 -12.49
CA SER A 219 -0.92 -9.85 -12.11
C SER A 219 -1.78 -9.51 -10.89
N TYR A 220 -2.93 -10.16 -10.72
CA TYR A 220 -3.78 -10.08 -9.53
C TYR A 220 -3.04 -10.32 -8.19
N TYR A 221 -1.94 -11.09 -8.20
CA TYR A 221 -1.13 -11.39 -7.02
C TYR A 221 0.08 -10.46 -6.83
N LYS A 222 0.36 -9.56 -7.79
CA LYS A 222 1.61 -8.79 -7.86
C LYS A 222 1.38 -7.29 -7.99
N ASP A 223 0.43 -6.89 -8.81
CA ASP A 223 0.10 -5.50 -9.09
C ASP A 223 -1.06 -5.03 -8.19
N PRO A 224 -1.14 -3.72 -7.87
CA PRO A 224 -2.10 -3.20 -6.90
C PRO A 224 -3.56 -3.43 -7.32
N ALA A 225 -4.47 -3.45 -6.33
CA ALA A 225 -5.89 -3.68 -6.54
C ALA A 225 -6.56 -2.70 -7.54
N PHE A 226 -6.00 -1.51 -7.78
CA PHE A 226 -6.55 -0.51 -8.69
C PHE A 226 -5.45 0.12 -9.58
N PRO A 227 -5.74 0.42 -10.86
CA PRO A 227 -4.78 1.09 -11.76
C PRO A 227 -4.53 2.56 -11.39
N LYS A 228 -5.50 3.20 -10.73
CA LYS A 228 -5.37 4.46 -10.01
C LYS A 228 -5.75 4.22 -8.56
N LEU A 229 -4.84 4.50 -7.62
CA LEU A 229 -5.07 4.33 -6.18
C LEU A 229 -5.85 5.50 -5.57
N LEU A 230 -5.67 6.71 -6.09
CA LEU A 230 -6.39 7.91 -5.66
C LEU A 230 -7.31 8.43 -6.77
N PRO A 231 -8.50 8.95 -6.44
CA PRO A 231 -9.40 9.51 -7.44
C PRO A 231 -8.83 10.77 -8.10
N ASP A 232 -9.40 11.10 -9.25
CA ASP A 232 -9.23 12.39 -9.90
C ASP A 232 -10.00 13.47 -9.11
N GLU A 233 -9.32 14.56 -8.74
CA GLU A 233 -9.90 15.68 -7.99
C GLU A 233 -9.68 16.99 -8.73
N ASP A 234 -10.62 17.94 -8.56
CA ASP A 234 -10.50 19.28 -9.12
C ASP A 234 -9.22 19.98 -8.64
N PRO A 235 -8.36 20.48 -9.56
CA PRO A 235 -7.10 21.15 -9.19
C PRO A 235 -7.25 22.35 -8.27
N ASN A 236 -8.44 22.96 -8.20
CA ASN A 236 -8.74 24.12 -7.36
C ASN A 236 -9.07 23.74 -5.89
N LEU A 237 -9.56 22.52 -5.63
CA LEU A 237 -9.87 22.04 -4.28
C LEU A 237 -8.70 21.27 -3.66
N ARG A 238 -7.79 20.73 -4.49
CA ARG A 238 -6.69 19.88 -4.04
C ARG A 238 -5.54 20.70 -3.46
N GLN A 239 -4.87 20.16 -2.42
CA GLN A 239 -3.58 20.68 -1.98
C GLN A 239 -2.53 20.62 -3.12
N PRO A 240 -1.56 21.54 -3.17
CA PRO A 240 -0.58 21.60 -4.26
C PRO A 240 0.44 20.45 -4.25
N TYR A 241 0.69 19.85 -3.08
CA TYR A 241 1.64 18.75 -2.90
C TYR A 241 0.95 17.57 -2.20
N THR A 242 1.41 16.36 -2.46
CA THR A 242 0.93 15.14 -1.81
C THR A 242 2.05 14.56 -0.95
N LEU A 243 1.76 14.30 0.33
CA LEU A 243 2.70 13.72 1.29
C LEU A 243 2.25 12.31 1.64
N VAL A 244 3.05 11.33 1.23
CA VAL A 244 2.81 9.91 1.46
C VAL A 244 3.59 9.47 2.70
N LEU A 245 2.91 8.90 3.68
CA LEU A 245 3.48 8.56 4.98
C LEU A 245 3.37 7.05 5.25
N SER A 246 4.47 6.43 5.67
CA SER A 246 4.46 5.08 6.22
C SER A 246 3.80 5.05 7.61
N LEU A 247 3.20 3.91 8.00
CA LEU A 247 2.58 3.75 9.33
C LEU A 247 3.58 3.15 10.33
N GLU A 248 4.05 1.94 10.03
CA GLU A 248 4.96 1.15 10.85
C GLU A 248 6.32 1.86 11.00
N ASP A 249 6.84 1.89 12.22
CA ASP A 249 8.14 2.45 12.60
C ASP A 249 8.33 3.95 12.29
N LEU A 250 7.35 4.61 11.66
CA LEU A 250 7.38 6.02 11.29
C LEU A 250 6.41 6.87 12.13
N LEU A 251 5.14 6.46 12.22
CA LEU A 251 4.11 7.13 13.04
C LEU A 251 3.80 6.34 14.32
N VAL A 252 3.86 5.02 14.24
CA VAL A 252 3.60 4.11 15.36
C VAL A 252 4.62 2.99 15.39
N HIS A 253 4.94 2.49 16.57
CA HIS A 253 5.79 1.32 16.76
C HIS A 253 4.98 0.22 17.44
N SER A 254 4.97 -0.97 16.85
CA SER A 254 4.28 -2.15 17.37
C SER A 254 5.28 -3.13 17.98
N GLU A 255 5.06 -3.45 19.26
CA GLU A 255 5.84 -4.46 19.99
C GLU A 255 4.90 -5.59 20.42
N TRP A 256 5.41 -6.82 20.43
CA TRP A 256 4.72 -7.97 21.00
C TRP A 256 5.46 -8.47 22.23
N ASN A 257 4.73 -8.67 23.33
CA ASN A 257 5.24 -9.28 24.56
C ASN A 257 4.31 -10.42 24.98
N ARG A 258 4.87 -11.54 25.47
CA ARG A 258 4.13 -12.72 25.92
C ARG A 258 3.07 -12.42 26.99
N GLU A 259 3.35 -11.48 27.90
CA GLU A 259 2.44 -11.12 28.99
C GLU A 259 1.27 -10.23 28.54
N HIS A 260 1.48 -9.43 27.50
CA HIS A 260 0.65 -8.27 27.20
C HIS A 260 0.13 -8.24 25.75
N GLY A 261 0.52 -9.21 24.93
CA GLY A 261 0.21 -9.28 23.51
C GLY A 261 0.83 -8.14 22.71
N TRP A 262 0.14 -7.74 21.65
CA TRP A 262 0.51 -6.61 20.80
C TRP A 262 0.19 -5.28 21.48
N ARG A 263 1.20 -4.43 21.63
CA ARG A 263 1.08 -3.03 22.06
C ARG A 263 1.56 -2.12 20.94
N VAL A 264 0.88 -0.99 20.77
CA VAL A 264 1.21 0.02 19.74
C VAL A 264 1.48 1.35 20.43
N ALA A 265 2.72 1.80 20.38
CA ALA A 265 3.13 3.12 20.83
C ALA A 265 2.94 4.16 19.72
N LYS A 266 2.52 5.38 20.08
CA LYS A 266 2.42 6.52 19.16
C LYS A 266 3.68 7.36 19.26
N ARG A 267 4.28 7.73 18.12
CA ARG A 267 5.50 8.54 18.09
C ARG A 267 5.24 9.95 18.62
N PRO A 268 6.16 10.53 19.43
CA PRO A 268 6.03 11.90 19.91
C PRO A 268 5.82 12.90 18.76
N GLY A 269 4.84 13.79 18.92
CA GLY A 269 4.57 14.86 17.95
C GLY A 269 3.79 14.45 16.69
N VAL A 270 3.36 13.19 16.53
CA VAL A 270 2.56 12.76 15.36
C VAL A 270 1.29 13.59 15.18
N ASP A 271 0.52 13.83 16.24
CA ASP A 271 -0.73 14.60 16.16
C ASP A 271 -0.47 16.02 15.62
N TYR A 272 0.60 16.65 16.09
CA TYR A 272 1.04 17.98 15.65
C TYR A 272 1.51 17.96 14.19
N PHE A 273 2.34 16.97 13.82
CA PHE A 273 2.84 16.77 12.46
C PHE A 273 1.70 16.64 11.44
N LEU A 274 0.72 15.76 11.71
CA LEU A 274 -0.43 15.54 10.83
C LEU A 274 -1.34 16.79 10.75
N ARG A 275 -1.73 17.37 11.89
CA ARG A 275 -2.60 18.56 11.92
C ARG A 275 -1.96 19.79 11.26
N TYR A 276 -0.66 20.01 11.45
CA TYR A 276 0.05 21.14 10.86
C TYR A 276 0.22 20.98 9.34
N LEU A 277 0.67 19.81 8.88
CA LEU A 277 0.97 19.59 7.46
C LEU A 277 -0.27 19.43 6.58
N ASN A 278 -1.43 19.04 7.11
CA ASN A 278 -2.70 18.98 6.38
C ASN A 278 -3.11 20.31 5.69
N GLN A 279 -2.64 21.45 6.19
CA GLN A 279 -2.86 22.77 5.57
C GLN A 279 -2.10 22.95 4.24
N TYR A 280 -0.97 22.24 4.10
CA TYR A 280 0.00 22.40 3.03
C TYR A 280 -0.03 21.22 2.03
N TYR A 281 -0.26 20.01 2.54
CA TYR A 281 -0.15 18.74 1.82
C TYR A 281 -1.45 17.94 1.86
N GLU A 282 -1.75 17.25 0.77
CA GLU A 282 -2.68 16.12 0.75
C GLU A 282 -2.00 14.95 1.47
N LEU A 283 -2.47 14.60 2.67
CA LEU A 283 -1.89 13.51 3.45
C LEU A 283 -2.45 12.15 3.00
N VAL A 284 -1.56 11.26 2.58
CA VAL A 284 -1.84 9.89 2.15
C VAL A 284 -1.08 8.96 3.09
N LEU A 285 -1.76 8.09 3.83
CA LEU A 285 -1.08 7.00 4.54
C LEU A 285 -0.88 5.86 3.54
N PHE A 286 0.34 5.34 3.42
CA PHE A 286 0.62 4.17 2.60
C PHE A 286 1.42 3.17 3.41
N THR A 287 0.76 2.10 3.87
CA THR A 287 1.34 1.09 4.75
C THR A 287 1.46 -0.28 4.09
N THR A 288 2.49 -1.03 4.49
CA THR A 288 2.71 -2.45 4.18
C THR A 288 1.89 -3.39 5.07
N VAL A 289 1.06 -2.87 5.98
CA VAL A 289 0.16 -3.66 6.84
C VAL A 289 -1.16 -3.97 6.11
N PRO A 290 -1.75 -5.16 6.25
CA PRO A 290 -3.08 -5.45 5.71
C PRO A 290 -4.15 -4.56 6.32
N SER A 291 -5.14 -4.17 5.52
CA SER A 291 -6.25 -3.28 5.93
C SER A 291 -6.90 -3.66 7.27
N MET A 292 -7.17 -4.95 7.49
CA MET A 292 -7.83 -5.50 8.68
C MET A 292 -7.11 -5.16 10.01
N MET A 293 -5.78 -5.06 10.01
CA MET A 293 -4.99 -4.70 11.20
C MET A 293 -4.76 -3.19 11.27
N ALA A 294 -4.43 -2.57 10.14
CA ALA A 294 -4.07 -1.16 10.07
C ALA A 294 -5.25 -0.22 10.36
N ASP A 295 -6.48 -0.53 9.94
CA ASP A 295 -7.63 0.34 10.14
C ASP A 295 -7.96 0.53 11.64
N GLN A 296 -7.78 -0.50 12.47
CA GLN A 296 -8.00 -0.40 13.92
C GLN A 296 -7.00 0.57 14.59
N VAL A 297 -5.74 0.56 14.14
CA VAL A 297 -4.71 1.49 14.61
C VAL A 297 -5.00 2.90 14.09
N LEU A 298 -5.34 3.02 12.80
CA LEU A 298 -5.64 4.29 12.16
C LEU A 298 -6.83 5.00 12.80
N ARG A 299 -7.93 4.30 13.09
CA ARG A 299 -9.12 4.85 13.79
C ARG A 299 -8.77 5.48 15.15
N LYS A 300 -7.73 4.98 15.84
CA LYS A 300 -7.24 5.53 17.13
C LYS A 300 -6.18 6.62 16.94
N LEU A 301 -5.39 6.54 15.88
CA LEU A 301 -4.31 7.49 15.57
C LEU A 301 -4.87 8.81 15.00
N ASP A 302 -5.85 8.71 14.10
CA ASP A 302 -6.49 9.82 13.41
C ASP A 302 -8.02 9.74 13.52
N PRO A 303 -8.58 10.09 14.68
CA PRO A 303 -10.02 10.03 14.91
C PRO A 303 -10.79 11.11 14.12
N TYR A 304 -10.12 12.19 13.68
CA TYR A 304 -10.73 13.31 12.94
C TYR A 304 -10.62 13.19 11.41
N ARG A 305 -10.04 12.10 10.90
CA ARG A 305 -9.85 11.83 9.46
C ARG A 305 -9.08 12.96 8.77
N ILE A 306 -7.98 13.39 9.40
CA ILE A 306 -7.00 14.35 8.87
C ILE A 306 -6.26 13.74 7.67
N ILE A 307 -5.96 12.44 7.74
CA ILE A 307 -5.41 11.67 6.63
C ILE A 307 -6.52 11.36 5.64
N ARG A 308 -6.39 11.93 4.44
CA ARG A 308 -7.43 11.89 3.41
C ARG A 308 -7.58 10.51 2.78
N TRP A 309 -6.46 9.84 2.54
CA TRP A 309 -6.41 8.56 1.82
C TRP A 309 -5.56 7.52 2.56
N PRO A 310 -6.17 6.50 3.18
CA PRO A 310 -5.45 5.35 3.70
C PRO A 310 -5.32 4.24 2.67
N LEU A 311 -4.07 3.95 2.29
CA LEU A 311 -3.65 2.87 1.42
C LEU A 311 -2.93 1.80 2.25
N PHE A 312 -3.30 0.55 2.02
CA PHE A 312 -2.84 -0.61 2.80
C PHE A 312 -1.99 -1.56 1.92
N ARG A 313 -1.57 -2.72 2.44
CA ARG A 313 -0.80 -3.73 1.69
C ARG A 313 -1.41 -4.08 0.32
N GLU A 314 -2.73 -4.11 0.24
CA GLU A 314 -3.53 -4.40 -0.96
C GLU A 314 -3.34 -3.36 -2.09
N ALA A 315 -2.77 -2.19 -1.77
CA ALA A 315 -2.37 -1.15 -2.72
C ALA A 315 -0.85 -1.16 -3.04
N THR A 316 -0.05 -2.01 -2.39
CA THR A 316 1.38 -2.18 -2.70
C THR A 316 1.58 -3.13 -3.87
N ARG A 317 2.73 -3.03 -4.53
CA ARG A 317 3.16 -3.93 -5.59
C ARG A 317 4.14 -4.95 -5.02
N TYR A 318 3.91 -6.24 -5.25
CA TYR A 318 4.79 -7.31 -4.80
C TYR A 318 5.76 -7.74 -5.90
N LYS A 319 7.06 -7.52 -5.68
CA LYS A 319 8.11 -7.80 -6.67
C LYS A 319 9.38 -8.28 -5.97
N ASP A 320 10.03 -9.30 -6.55
CA ASP A 320 11.31 -9.87 -6.10
C ASP A 320 11.35 -10.34 -4.62
N GLY A 321 10.19 -10.53 -3.98
CA GLY A 321 10.09 -10.91 -2.56
C GLY A 321 9.64 -9.78 -1.63
N GLU A 322 9.64 -8.53 -2.11
CA GLU A 322 9.42 -7.30 -1.34
C GLU A 322 8.08 -6.61 -1.72
N TYR A 323 7.56 -5.82 -0.78
CA TYR A 323 6.42 -4.92 -1.03
C TYR A 323 6.91 -3.51 -1.37
N ILE A 324 6.62 -3.05 -2.58
CA ILE A 324 7.04 -1.75 -3.11
C ILE A 324 5.82 -0.81 -3.16
N LYS A 325 6.02 0.44 -2.74
CA LYS A 325 5.00 1.50 -2.75
C LYS A 325 5.14 2.33 -4.03
N ASP A 326 4.66 1.76 -5.13
CA ASP A 326 4.82 2.34 -6.46
C ASP A 326 4.02 3.65 -6.62
N LEU A 327 4.72 4.79 -6.61
CA LEU A 327 4.11 6.11 -6.57
C LEU A 327 3.39 6.48 -7.89
N SER A 328 3.70 5.82 -9.01
CA SER A 328 3.04 6.11 -10.29
C SER A 328 1.54 5.80 -10.27
N TYR A 329 1.13 4.84 -9.44
CA TYR A 329 -0.27 4.44 -9.28
C TYR A 329 -1.08 5.43 -8.43
N LEU A 330 -0.44 6.38 -7.74
CA LEU A 330 -1.15 7.38 -6.91
C LEU A 330 -1.96 8.39 -7.72
N ASN A 331 -1.82 8.44 -9.05
CA ASN A 331 -2.57 9.40 -9.90
C ASN A 331 -2.32 10.86 -9.43
N ARG A 332 -1.05 11.17 -9.16
CA ARG A 332 -0.52 12.48 -8.75
C ARG A 332 0.76 12.78 -9.53
N ASP A 333 1.08 14.06 -9.66
CA ASP A 333 2.28 14.53 -10.36
C ASP A 333 3.52 14.27 -9.48
N LEU A 334 4.42 13.39 -9.94
CA LEU A 334 5.63 13.00 -9.20
C LEU A 334 6.57 14.17 -8.90
N SER A 335 6.49 15.30 -9.61
CA SER A 335 7.23 16.51 -9.23
C SER A 335 6.78 17.12 -7.89
N LYS A 336 5.62 16.70 -7.36
CA LYS A 336 4.97 17.25 -6.15
C LYS A 336 4.56 16.18 -5.13
N VAL A 337 5.01 14.94 -5.32
CA VAL A 337 4.82 13.83 -4.38
C VAL A 337 6.09 13.65 -3.54
N ILE A 338 5.93 13.50 -2.23
CA ILE A 338 7.03 13.13 -1.31
C ILE A 338 6.59 11.89 -0.54
N LEU A 339 7.40 10.84 -0.55
CA LEU A 339 7.23 9.65 0.28
C LEU A 339 8.15 9.76 1.50
N ILE A 340 7.62 9.63 2.72
CA ILE A 340 8.43 9.44 3.92
C ILE A 340 8.22 8.02 4.43
N ASP A 341 9.32 7.27 4.54
CA ASP A 341 9.33 5.87 4.93
C ASP A 341 10.53 5.53 5.83
N THR A 342 10.56 4.31 6.35
CA THR A 342 11.66 3.77 7.16
C THR A 342 12.47 2.68 6.46
N LYS A 343 12.03 2.24 5.27
CA LYS A 343 12.73 1.23 4.45
C LYS A 343 12.93 1.72 3.03
N GLU A 344 14.16 1.60 2.54
CA GLU A 344 14.54 1.92 1.16
C GLU A 344 13.82 1.01 0.14
N GLU A 345 13.60 -0.27 0.50
CA GLU A 345 12.87 -1.27 -0.30
C GLU A 345 11.49 -0.75 -0.77
N HIS A 346 10.76 -0.06 0.11
CA HIS A 346 9.43 0.47 -0.20
C HIS A 346 9.48 1.53 -1.32
N ALA A 347 10.57 2.29 -1.41
CA ALA A 347 10.77 3.39 -2.35
C ALA A 347 11.57 2.98 -3.62
N ARG A 348 11.90 1.69 -3.77
CA ARG A 348 12.83 1.16 -4.81
C ARG A 348 12.53 1.54 -6.26
N LEU A 349 11.30 1.94 -6.60
CA LEU A 349 10.92 2.40 -7.94
C LEU A 349 10.99 3.92 -8.15
N GLN A 350 10.97 4.73 -7.08
CA GLN A 350 11.05 6.19 -7.11
C GLN A 350 11.88 6.74 -5.92
N PRO A 351 13.17 6.35 -5.78
CA PRO A 351 13.99 6.77 -4.64
C PRO A 351 14.16 8.30 -4.56
N GLU A 352 14.15 9.00 -5.70
CA GLU A 352 14.30 10.46 -5.79
C GLU A 352 13.13 11.27 -5.20
N ASN A 353 12.00 10.60 -4.96
CA ASN A 353 10.82 11.15 -4.28
C ASN A 353 10.76 10.78 -2.80
N SER A 354 11.74 10.04 -2.28
CA SER A 354 11.70 9.47 -0.93
C SER A 354 12.58 10.19 0.08
N ILE A 355 12.10 10.25 1.32
CA ILE A 355 12.83 10.61 2.52
C ILE A 355 12.82 9.37 3.41
N ILE A 356 13.96 8.71 3.51
CA ILE A 356 14.12 7.54 4.37
C ILE A 356 14.61 8.00 5.74
N LEU A 357 13.89 7.60 6.79
CA LEU A 357 14.19 7.93 8.18
C LEU A 357 14.59 6.68 8.95
N ASP A 358 15.39 6.87 9.99
CA ASP A 358 15.67 5.80 10.96
C ASP A 358 14.36 5.28 11.59
N LYS A 359 14.27 3.96 11.71
CA LYS A 359 13.17 3.27 12.41
C LYS A 359 13.03 3.79 13.83
N TRP A 360 11.83 4.25 14.19
CA TRP A 360 11.53 4.63 15.56
C TRP A 360 11.25 3.39 16.43
N THR A 361 12.01 3.23 17.51
CA THR A 361 11.97 2.08 18.43
C THR A 361 11.22 2.41 19.75
N GLY A 362 10.19 3.24 19.69
CA GLY A 362 9.39 3.58 20.88
C GLY A 362 9.93 4.70 21.79
N ASP A 363 11.11 5.30 21.52
CA ASP A 363 11.66 6.35 22.40
C ASP A 363 10.78 7.61 22.46
N ALA A 364 10.31 7.94 23.66
CA ALA A 364 9.50 9.11 23.94
C ALA A 364 10.26 10.45 23.83
N LYS A 365 11.59 10.44 23.75
CA LYS A 365 12.43 11.63 23.56
C LYS A 365 12.70 11.97 22.09
N ASP A 366 12.26 11.13 21.15
CA ASP A 366 12.44 11.41 19.72
C ASP A 366 11.76 12.73 19.31
N LYS A 367 12.48 13.51 18.51
CA LYS A 367 12.01 14.77 17.92
C LYS A 367 12.17 14.80 16.41
N THR A 368 12.63 13.70 15.78
CA THR A 368 12.99 13.64 14.36
C THR A 368 11.80 13.98 13.46
N LEU A 369 10.60 13.49 13.79
CA LEU A 369 9.38 13.80 13.03
C LEU A 369 9.01 15.29 13.09
N VAL A 370 9.11 15.91 14.27
CA VAL A 370 8.85 17.36 14.45
C VAL A 370 9.94 18.21 13.76
N ALA A 371 11.19 17.74 13.76
CA ALA A 371 12.32 18.43 13.15
C ALA A 371 12.26 18.45 11.61
N LEU A 372 11.45 17.61 10.98
CA LEU A 372 11.17 17.64 9.53
C LEU A 372 10.14 18.71 9.13
N ILE A 373 9.29 19.17 10.05
CA ILE A 373 8.21 20.13 9.74
C ILE A 373 8.75 21.40 9.07
N PRO A 374 9.82 22.06 9.56
CA PRO A 374 10.41 23.24 8.91
C PRO A 374 10.80 23.02 7.44
N PHE A 375 11.27 21.83 7.09
CA PHE A 375 11.71 21.50 5.73
C PHE A 375 10.50 21.29 4.79
N LEU A 376 9.49 20.56 5.25
CA LEU A 376 8.26 20.32 4.47
C LEU A 376 7.44 21.61 4.31
N GLU A 377 7.31 22.39 5.38
CA GLU A 377 6.74 23.74 5.36
C GLU A 377 7.45 24.64 4.32
N TYR A 378 8.77 24.51 4.16
CA TYR A 378 9.56 25.30 3.20
C TYR A 378 9.29 24.91 1.75
N LEU A 379 9.24 23.61 1.45
CA LEU A 379 8.91 23.12 0.10
C LEU A 379 7.52 23.63 -0.34
N ALA A 380 6.53 23.52 0.55
CA ALA A 380 5.17 23.97 0.26
C ALA A 380 5.02 25.50 0.24
N GLY A 381 5.68 26.21 1.15
CA GLY A 381 5.61 27.67 1.28
C GLY A 381 6.33 28.43 0.16
N MET A 382 7.45 27.90 -0.34
CA MET A 382 8.19 28.50 -1.46
C MET A 382 7.59 28.19 -2.84
N GLY A 383 6.68 27.22 -2.95
CA GLY A 383 6.08 26.83 -4.24
C GLY A 383 7.08 26.18 -5.19
N VAL A 384 7.94 25.29 -4.68
CA VAL A 384 8.94 24.56 -5.48
C VAL A 384 8.26 23.75 -6.61
N GLU A 385 8.67 23.96 -7.86
CA GLU A 385 8.05 23.29 -9.02
C GLU A 385 8.32 21.78 -9.04
N ASP A 386 9.53 21.34 -8.71
CA ASP A 386 9.92 19.92 -8.61
C ASP A 386 10.71 19.62 -7.32
N VAL A 387 10.07 18.91 -6.39
CA VAL A 387 10.64 18.55 -5.08
C VAL A 387 11.90 17.69 -5.17
N ARG A 388 12.03 16.87 -6.23
CA ARG A 388 13.14 15.91 -6.40
C ARG A 388 14.48 16.62 -6.53
N THR A 389 14.49 17.81 -7.15
CA THR A 389 15.68 18.66 -7.27
C THR A 389 16.19 19.15 -5.92
N VAL A 390 15.27 19.45 -5.00
CA VAL A 390 15.60 19.88 -3.63
C VAL A 390 16.03 18.68 -2.79
N LEU A 391 15.29 17.57 -2.82
CA LEU A 391 15.62 16.33 -2.10
C LEU A 391 17.04 15.84 -2.45
N LYS A 392 17.39 15.81 -3.74
CA LYS A 392 18.73 15.45 -4.21
C LYS A 392 19.84 16.35 -3.64
N SER A 393 19.54 17.60 -3.29
CA SER A 393 20.51 18.50 -2.66
C SER A 393 20.81 18.17 -1.20
N PHE A 394 20.02 17.30 -0.55
CA PHE A 394 20.22 16.82 0.82
C PHE A 394 20.60 15.32 0.87
N GLU A 395 20.84 14.68 -0.28
CA GLU A 395 21.21 13.27 -0.39
C GLU A 395 22.47 12.96 0.44
N GLY A 396 22.41 11.91 1.28
CA GLY A 396 23.50 11.54 2.19
C GLY A 396 23.67 12.41 3.43
N THR A 397 22.74 13.33 3.73
CA THR A 397 22.78 14.18 4.93
C THR A 397 21.52 14.06 5.79
N ASN A 398 21.63 14.41 7.08
CA ASN A 398 20.46 14.52 7.94
C ASN A 398 19.69 15.82 7.63
N ILE A 399 18.56 15.68 6.91
CA ILE A 399 17.76 16.79 6.38
C ILE A 399 17.43 17.86 7.45
N PRO A 400 16.87 17.54 8.64
CA PRO A 400 16.60 18.56 9.67
C PRO A 400 17.81 19.38 10.10
N VAL A 401 18.96 18.72 10.30
CA VAL A 401 20.20 19.38 10.78
C VAL A 401 20.80 20.25 9.68
N GLU A 402 20.82 19.78 8.43
CA GLU A 402 21.35 20.59 7.33
C GLU A 402 20.41 21.74 6.96
N PHE A 403 19.10 21.49 6.91
CA PHE A 403 18.11 22.54 6.67
C PHE A 403 18.21 23.65 7.71
N SER A 404 18.36 23.32 9.00
CA SER A 404 18.59 24.29 10.08
C SER A 404 19.87 25.13 9.89
N LYS A 405 20.92 24.58 9.28
CA LYS A 405 22.14 25.33 8.92
C LYS A 405 21.89 26.25 7.73
N ARG A 406 21.21 25.76 6.70
CA ARG A 406 20.83 26.54 5.49
C ARG A 406 19.89 27.70 5.87
N GLU A 407 18.90 27.48 6.72
CA GLU A 407 17.97 28.51 7.23
C GLU A 407 18.73 29.64 7.96
N LYS A 408 19.67 29.30 8.85
CA LYS A 408 20.52 30.31 9.53
C LYS A 408 21.37 31.10 8.54
N ALA A 409 22.03 30.43 7.60
CA ALA A 409 22.85 31.11 6.59
C ALA A 409 22.01 32.03 5.67
N MET A 410 20.77 31.65 5.37
CA MET A 410 19.83 32.50 4.62
C MET A 410 19.35 33.70 5.46
N ARG A 411 19.04 33.51 6.74
CA ARG A 411 18.67 34.59 7.69
C ARG A 411 19.81 35.62 7.81
N GLU A 412 21.04 35.19 8.05
CA GLU A 412 22.20 36.10 8.12
C GLU A 412 22.43 36.89 6.82
N ARG A 413 22.19 36.28 5.65
CA ARG A 413 22.31 36.96 4.35
C ARG A 413 21.20 38.01 4.18
N PHE A 414 19.98 37.68 4.57
CA PHE A 414 18.84 38.59 4.53
C PHE A 414 19.01 39.79 5.49
N GLU A 415 19.47 39.54 6.72
CA GLU A 415 19.79 40.60 7.69
C GLU A 415 20.88 41.54 7.18
N LYS A 416 21.93 41.01 6.53
CA LYS A 416 22.98 41.82 5.87
C LYS A 416 22.41 42.67 4.73
N GLN A 417 21.54 42.11 3.88
CA GLN A 417 20.88 42.85 2.81
C GLN A 417 19.95 43.95 3.35
N LEU A 418 19.13 43.66 4.37
CA LEU A 418 18.30 44.67 5.03
C LEU A 418 19.13 45.78 5.67
N ALA A 419 20.23 45.45 6.36
CA ALA A 419 21.11 46.44 6.96
C ALA A 419 21.80 47.33 5.91
N GLU A 420 22.16 46.78 4.74
CA GLU A 420 22.65 47.58 3.61
C GLU A 420 21.56 48.46 3.00
N GLU A 421 20.34 47.97 2.83
CA GLU A 421 19.22 48.77 2.33
C GLU A 421 18.84 49.90 3.29
N GLN A 422 18.83 49.64 4.60
CA GLN A 422 18.59 50.66 5.62
C GLN A 422 19.67 51.74 5.58
N LYS A 423 20.95 51.37 5.38
CA LYS A 423 22.05 52.33 5.17
C LYS A 423 21.93 53.12 3.86
N LYS A 424 21.28 52.55 2.83
CA LYS A 424 21.07 53.17 1.51
C LYS A 424 19.81 54.05 1.45
N LYS A 425 18.86 53.92 2.38
CA LYS A 425 17.62 54.72 2.44
C LYS A 425 17.89 56.09 3.09
N PRO A 426 17.54 57.22 2.44
CA PRO A 426 17.68 58.54 3.06
C PRO A 426 16.73 58.67 4.27
N SER A 427 17.17 59.38 5.31
CA SER A 427 16.50 59.44 6.63
C SER A 427 15.13 60.15 6.66
N ILE A 428 14.64 60.64 5.52
CA ILE A 428 13.34 61.32 5.38
C ILE A 428 12.52 60.56 4.33
N GLY A 429 11.95 59.44 4.75
CA GLY A 429 11.14 58.55 3.90
C GLY A 429 9.64 58.89 3.99
N MET A 430 9.03 59.19 2.83
CA MET A 430 7.63 59.64 2.69
C MET A 430 6.56 58.67 3.25
N GLY A 431 6.93 57.43 3.57
CA GLY A 431 6.06 56.46 4.26
C GLY A 431 5.76 56.81 5.72
N SER A 432 6.65 57.52 6.42
CA SER A 432 6.42 57.94 7.83
C SER A 432 5.19 58.85 7.98
N LEU A 433 4.91 59.66 6.95
CA LEU A 433 3.81 60.63 6.96
C LEU A 433 2.45 59.94 6.74
N ALA A 434 2.42 58.85 5.95
CA ALA A 434 1.22 58.04 5.75
C ALA A 434 0.82 57.27 7.03
N SER A 435 1.80 56.71 7.76
CA SER A 435 1.55 56.06 9.05
C SER A 435 1.08 57.05 10.14
N ALA A 436 1.62 58.28 10.13
CA ALA A 436 1.22 59.34 11.05
C ALA A 436 -0.20 59.91 10.74
N LEU A 437 -0.62 59.89 9.47
CA LEU A 437 -1.96 60.32 9.03
C LEU A 437 -3.06 59.26 9.23
N GLY A 438 -2.78 58.16 9.94
CA GLY A 438 -3.80 57.16 10.29
C GLY A 438 -4.34 56.34 9.12
N LEU A 439 -3.74 56.45 7.94
CA LEU A 439 -3.99 55.60 6.76
C LEU A 439 -3.45 54.18 7.02
N LYS A 440 -4.15 53.45 7.88
CA LYS A 440 -3.99 52.00 8.01
C LYS A 440 -4.33 51.40 6.65
N SER A 441 -3.28 50.94 5.95
CA SER A 441 -3.43 50.15 4.72
C SER A 441 -4.43 49.02 4.99
N THR A 442 -5.31 48.78 4.02
CA THR A 442 -6.50 47.94 4.14
C THR A 442 -6.15 46.59 4.77
N ARG A 443 -6.57 46.39 6.03
CA ARG A 443 -6.62 45.04 6.61
C ARG A 443 -7.49 44.19 5.69
N THR A 444 -6.97 43.07 5.21
CA THR A 444 -7.79 42.06 4.55
C THR A 444 -8.85 41.56 5.54
N LEU A 445 -10.00 41.09 5.03
CA LEU A 445 -11.15 40.74 5.87
C LEU A 445 -10.81 39.72 6.97
N ASP A 446 -9.81 38.88 6.72
CA ASP A 446 -9.38 37.78 7.60
C ASP A 446 -8.37 38.20 8.70
N GLY A 447 -8.03 39.50 8.80
CA GLY A 447 -7.12 40.01 9.83
C GLY A 447 -5.63 39.73 9.58
N GLU A 448 -5.26 39.35 8.37
CA GLU A 448 -3.89 39.06 7.98
C GLU A 448 -3.08 40.34 7.68
N GLN A 449 -1.78 40.29 7.97
CA GLN A 449 -0.84 41.30 7.49
C GLN A 449 -0.54 41.04 6.01
N SER A 450 -0.54 42.10 5.20
CA SER A 450 -0.12 41.99 3.79
C SER A 450 1.36 41.57 3.70
N PRO A 451 1.79 40.76 2.70
CA PRO A 451 3.20 40.41 2.54
C PRO A 451 4.16 41.62 2.47
N ALA A 452 3.66 42.74 1.94
CA ALA A 452 4.38 44.02 1.93
C ALA A 452 4.49 44.69 3.31
N GLU A 453 3.50 44.50 4.18
CA GLU A 453 3.51 45.00 5.57
C GLU A 453 4.46 44.18 6.44
N GLY A 454 4.47 42.85 6.28
CA GLY A 454 5.44 41.98 6.96
C GLY A 454 6.88 42.25 6.53
N LEU A 455 7.12 42.56 5.25
CA LEU A 455 8.42 43.00 4.75
C LEU A 455 8.81 44.38 5.30
N ALA A 456 7.86 45.30 5.45
CA ALA A 456 8.08 46.59 6.10
C ALA A 456 8.39 46.47 7.61
N GLN A 457 7.89 45.42 8.27
CA GLN A 457 8.28 45.03 9.63
C GLN A 457 9.65 44.31 9.70
N GLY A 458 10.33 44.11 8.55
CA GLY A 458 11.62 43.44 8.48
C GLY A 458 11.56 41.92 8.62
N LYS A 459 10.37 41.31 8.64
CA LYS A 459 10.21 39.84 8.69
C LYS A 459 10.52 39.23 7.33
N MET A 460 11.25 38.12 7.31
CA MET A 460 11.37 37.32 6.07
C MET A 460 9.98 36.81 5.65
N LEU A 461 9.77 36.65 4.34
CA LEU A 461 8.58 36.02 3.78
C LEU A 461 8.31 34.65 4.44
N TRP A 462 9.37 33.93 4.75
CA TRP A 462 9.34 32.66 5.47
C TRP A 462 8.73 32.76 6.87
N ASP A 463 9.16 33.72 7.68
CA ASP A 463 8.64 33.89 9.05
C ASP A 463 7.14 34.28 9.02
N GLN A 464 6.71 35.02 7.98
CA GLN A 464 5.29 35.34 7.75
C GLN A 464 4.44 34.11 7.39
N ILE A 465 4.95 33.21 6.53
CA ILE A 465 4.31 31.93 6.19
C ILE A 465 4.16 31.05 7.43
N ARG A 466 5.20 31.01 8.27
CA ARG A 466 5.21 30.25 9.53
C ARG A 466 4.22 30.80 10.55
N GLU A 467 4.19 32.12 10.77
CA GLU A 467 3.20 32.76 11.64
C GLU A 467 1.76 32.48 11.17
N ARG A 468 1.51 32.47 9.86
CA ARG A 468 0.20 32.09 9.28
C ARG A 468 -0.13 30.63 9.56
N GLY A 469 0.80 29.70 9.32
CA GLY A 469 0.63 28.26 9.57
C GLY A 469 0.35 27.95 11.04
N GLN A 470 1.05 28.62 11.95
CA GLN A 470 0.85 28.51 13.40
C GLN A 470 -0.53 29.04 13.82
N LYS A 471 -0.95 30.22 13.36
CA LYS A 471 -2.30 30.75 13.64
C LYS A 471 -3.41 29.82 13.13
N ASN A 472 -3.27 29.33 11.90
CA ASN A 472 -4.21 28.36 11.33
C ASN A 472 -4.27 27.06 12.15
N TYR A 473 -3.12 26.57 12.60
CA TYR A 473 -3.05 25.40 13.48
C TYR A 473 -3.76 25.68 14.82
N GLU A 474 -3.52 26.83 15.45
CA GLU A 474 -4.18 27.23 16.70
C GLU A 474 -5.71 27.37 16.54
N MET A 475 -6.19 27.85 15.39
CA MET A 475 -7.63 27.89 15.07
C MET A 475 -8.21 26.48 14.94
N ILE A 476 -7.62 25.62 14.11
CA ILE A 476 -8.05 24.22 13.93
C ILE A 476 -8.03 23.46 15.27
N ASP A 477 -6.97 23.64 16.08
CA ASP A 477 -6.80 22.98 17.36
C ASP A 477 -7.76 23.52 18.43
N ARG A 478 -8.25 24.76 18.30
CA ARG A 478 -9.37 25.30 19.10
C ARG A 478 -10.70 24.69 18.66
N GLU A 479 -10.99 24.68 17.36
CA GLU A 479 -12.22 24.07 16.82
C GLU A 479 -12.34 22.58 17.19
N ILE A 480 -11.23 21.83 17.15
CA ILE A 480 -11.18 20.43 17.59
C ILE A 480 -11.47 20.29 19.10
N ARG A 481 -11.01 21.22 19.94
CA ARG A 481 -11.33 21.19 21.39
C ARG A 481 -12.80 21.51 21.66
N GLU A 482 -13.38 22.46 20.92
CA GLU A 482 -14.75 22.94 21.14
C GLU A 482 -15.81 22.01 20.51
N ASN A 483 -15.55 21.48 19.31
CA ASN A 483 -16.53 20.71 18.52
C ASN A 483 -16.15 19.25 18.31
N GLY A 484 -14.98 18.81 18.74
CA GLY A 484 -14.44 17.48 18.41
C GLY A 484 -15.33 16.32 18.86
N GLU A 485 -15.90 16.37 20.07
CA GLU A 485 -16.81 15.32 20.58
C GLU A 485 -18.09 15.23 19.74
N LYS A 486 -18.64 16.38 19.34
CA LYS A 486 -19.83 16.46 18.48
C LYS A 486 -19.57 15.82 17.12
N TRP A 487 -18.44 16.13 16.49
CA TRP A 487 -18.05 15.54 15.21
C TRP A 487 -17.80 14.04 15.31
N LEU A 488 -17.21 13.55 16.41
CA LEU A 488 -17.02 12.12 16.64
C LEU A 488 -18.36 11.39 16.81
N ALA A 489 -19.31 11.97 17.54
CA ALA A 489 -20.67 11.44 17.68
C ALA A 489 -21.43 11.44 16.34
N GLU A 490 -21.33 12.51 15.55
CA GLU A 490 -21.93 12.60 14.22
C GLU A 490 -21.37 11.56 13.24
N MET A 491 -20.04 11.37 13.21
CA MET A 491 -19.41 10.32 12.41
C MET A 491 -19.77 8.91 12.87
N ALA A 492 -19.91 8.67 14.18
CA ALA A 492 -20.33 7.37 14.69
C ALA A 492 -21.77 7.06 14.28
N ALA A 493 -22.68 8.03 14.39
CA ALA A 493 -24.06 7.90 13.93
C ALA A 493 -24.15 7.69 12.40
N GLU A 494 -23.30 8.36 11.61
CA GLU A 494 -23.22 8.14 10.16
C GLU A 494 -22.70 6.73 9.81
N GLU A 495 -21.66 6.23 10.50
CA GLU A 495 -21.14 4.87 10.30
C GLU A 495 -22.17 3.80 10.73
N GLU A 496 -22.90 4.00 11.83
CA GLU A 496 -23.99 3.12 12.22
C GLU A 496 -25.15 3.13 11.22
N LYS A 497 -25.53 4.30 10.71
CA LYS A 497 -26.57 4.44 9.68
C LYS A 497 -26.15 3.76 8.38
N ALA A 498 -24.92 3.99 7.91
CA ALA A 498 -24.37 3.32 6.73
C ALA A 498 -24.30 1.79 6.92
N ARG A 499 -23.96 1.30 8.12
CA ARG A 499 -24.01 -0.13 8.46
C ARG A 499 -25.44 -0.68 8.45
N GLN A 500 -26.43 0.08 8.93
CA GLN A 500 -27.84 -0.31 8.84
C GLN A 500 -28.33 -0.34 7.39
N GLU A 501 -27.97 0.66 6.57
CA GLU A 501 -28.29 0.69 5.13
C GLU A 501 -27.61 -0.46 4.37
N GLN A 502 -26.36 -0.81 4.68
CA GLN A 502 -25.70 -2.01 4.16
C GLN A 502 -26.39 -3.31 4.60
N MET A 503 -26.76 -3.45 5.88
CA MET A 503 -27.49 -4.65 6.34
C MET A 503 -28.88 -4.73 5.71
N ASN A 504 -29.56 -3.61 5.49
CA ASN A 504 -30.88 -3.58 4.86
C ASN A 504 -30.79 -3.90 3.36
N SER A 505 -29.78 -3.39 2.65
CA SER A 505 -29.54 -3.73 1.24
C SER A 505 -29.07 -5.18 1.06
N MET A 506 -28.22 -5.71 1.95
CA MET A 506 -27.88 -7.13 1.98
C MET A 506 -29.10 -8.02 2.27
N LYS A 507 -29.96 -7.67 3.23
CA LYS A 507 -31.22 -8.38 3.48
C LYS A 507 -32.16 -8.33 2.27
N GLY A 508 -32.26 -7.18 1.60
CA GLY A 508 -33.06 -7.02 0.38
C GLY A 508 -32.53 -7.88 -0.77
N SER A 509 -31.21 -7.88 -0.98
CA SER A 509 -30.53 -8.68 -2.01
C SER A 509 -30.63 -10.19 -1.73
N PHE A 510 -30.46 -10.61 -0.47
CA PHE A 510 -30.62 -12.00 -0.06
C PHE A 510 -32.08 -12.48 -0.23
N THR A 511 -33.05 -11.64 0.15
CA THR A 511 -34.48 -11.93 -0.07
C THR A 511 -34.78 -12.04 -1.57
N GLY A 512 -34.29 -11.13 -2.40
CA GLY A 512 -34.50 -11.18 -3.85
C GLY A 512 -33.80 -12.35 -4.56
N MET A 513 -32.73 -12.91 -3.99
CA MET A 513 -32.02 -14.06 -4.56
C MET A 513 -32.52 -15.43 -4.05
N PHE A 514 -33.17 -15.49 -2.88
CA PHE A 514 -33.69 -16.72 -2.29
C PHE A 514 -35.23 -16.80 -2.15
N GLY A 515 -35.97 -15.72 -2.44
CA GLY A 515 -37.40 -15.65 -2.09
C GLY A 515 -38.28 -14.82 -3.03
N MET A 516 -39.25 -15.51 -3.61
CA MET A 516 -40.51 -14.95 -4.14
C MET A 516 -40.40 -14.03 -5.37
N GLY A 517 -40.33 -14.67 -6.55
CA GLY A 517 -40.99 -14.09 -7.73
C GLY A 517 -42.49 -14.04 -7.46
N SER A 518 -43.01 -12.87 -7.05
CA SER A 518 -44.44 -12.67 -6.87
C SER A 518 -45.11 -12.60 -8.24
N ASN A 519 -45.79 -13.68 -8.64
CA ASN A 519 -46.82 -13.59 -9.67
C ASN A 519 -47.79 -12.46 -9.30
N LYS A 520 -47.97 -11.52 -10.23
CA LYS A 520 -49.18 -10.72 -10.31
C LYS A 520 -49.71 -10.86 -11.74
N GLU A 521 -50.91 -11.42 -11.80
CA GLU A 521 -51.83 -11.37 -12.94
C GLU A 521 -52.27 -9.91 -13.21
#